data_AF-K2GV42-F1
#
_entry.id   AF-K2GV42-F1
#
_cell.length_a   1.000
_cell.length_b   1.000
_cell.length_c   1.000
_cell.angle_alpha   90.00
_cell.angle_beta   90.00
_cell.angle_gamma   90.00
#
_symmetry.space_group_name_H-M   'P 1'
#
loop_
_entity.id
_entity.type
_entity.pdbx_description
1 polymer ?
#
loop_
_entity_poly.entity_id
_entity_poly.type
_entity_poly.pdbx_seq_one_letter_code
_entity_poly.pdbx_strand_id
1 'polypeptide(L)'
;MRVGLVLLLDEKVHNVANSKKYEENMSHLKKEIEDFLQSGKNLYIFLSKKESYPLASSVTSPRKGQNTYNTYTKTNYDFLPINIGAIVSASGKHIEFSGNSIFNDLYKKFKGNLEYQVYVENINNSQVVFTGKDKTKILGAIYKAGNGNVVTLPYLKYDTNKFIEYREKEDKSYWTDEAVKFGNNFIDCLLAIDQQLLQDSEKTPPPKWSNQEKFSSKKTIKIEKEIQQNEKEIKKIKSKNNKLYEELSDENVLKDLLFEQGKPLENAVIKALHILGYEAENYDDGSLELDQVILSPEKYRFIGECEGKDNKDINITKFRQLLESLNADFARDEVEEKALGILFGNPERLKDPNERTLDFTQKCKTWAEREKIALVNTVDLFTIVNYLNENKNEECKKACRQAILDWLWWIVKFPNIPN
;
A
#
# COMPACT_ATOMS: atom_id res chain seq x y z
N MET A 1 -2.17 -35.10 12.61
CA MET A 1 -2.76 -33.78 12.91
C MET A 1 -1.73 -32.73 12.48
N ARG A 2 -1.99 -31.95 11.42
CA ARG A 2 -1.10 -30.84 11.06
C ARG A 2 -1.48 -29.67 11.97
N VAL A 3 -0.77 -29.52 13.09
CA VAL A 3 -0.78 -28.28 13.87
C VAL A 3 -0.04 -27.26 13.00
N GLY A 4 -0.79 -26.42 12.30
CA GLY A 4 -0.24 -25.39 11.42
C GLY A 4 0.34 -24.26 12.25
N LEU A 5 1.56 -24.44 12.76
CA LEU A 5 2.34 -23.34 13.32
C LEU A 5 2.88 -22.52 12.14
N VAL A 6 2.16 -21.46 11.78
CA VAL A 6 2.59 -20.55 10.71
C VAL A 6 3.63 -19.59 11.28
N LEU A 7 4.90 -19.93 11.13
CA LEU A 7 6.02 -19.00 11.29
C LEU A 7 6.12 -18.18 9.99
N LEU A 8 5.77 -16.90 10.05
CA LEU A 8 5.85 -15.99 8.90
C LEU A 8 7.29 -15.49 8.68
N LEU A 9 7.60 -15.34 7.40
CA LEU A 9 8.92 -15.17 6.77
C LEU A 9 9.62 -13.86 7.16
N ASP A 10 10.91 -13.95 7.46
CA ASP A 10 11.82 -12.86 7.85
C ASP A 10 12.67 -12.39 6.65
N GLU A 11 12.02 -11.87 5.59
CA GLU A 11 12.74 -11.24 4.48
C GLU A 11 12.19 -9.84 4.18
N LYS A 12 13.05 -8.82 4.29
CA LYS A 12 12.75 -7.44 3.89
C LYS A 12 12.56 -7.40 2.37
N VAL A 13 11.29 -7.34 1.95
CA VAL A 13 10.90 -7.39 0.54
C VAL A 13 11.19 -6.05 -0.15
N HIS A 14 12.26 -5.99 -0.93
CA HIS A 14 12.65 -4.78 -1.68
C HIS A 14 12.77 -5.01 -3.20
N ASN A 15 11.75 -5.61 -3.82
CA ASN A 15 11.43 -5.43 -5.25
C ASN A 15 9.98 -5.88 -5.55
N VAL A 16 9.42 -5.41 -6.67
CA VAL A 16 8.02 -5.67 -7.09
C VAL A 16 7.74 -7.18 -7.26
N ALA A 17 8.70 -7.96 -7.75
CA ALA A 17 8.51 -9.40 -7.96
C ALA A 17 8.35 -10.16 -6.63
N ASN A 18 9.18 -9.85 -5.65
CA ASN A 18 9.10 -10.41 -4.30
C ASN A 18 7.84 -9.94 -3.58
N SER A 19 7.39 -8.69 -3.82
CA SER A 19 6.10 -8.20 -3.30
C SER A 19 4.92 -8.95 -3.88
N LYS A 20 4.88 -9.19 -5.20
CA LYS A 20 3.87 -10.05 -5.84
C LYS A 20 3.89 -11.47 -5.28
N LYS A 21 5.07 -12.08 -5.14
CA LYS A 21 5.22 -13.41 -4.55
C LYS A 21 4.75 -13.46 -3.10
N TYR A 22 5.03 -12.42 -2.30
CA TYR A 22 4.50 -12.29 -0.94
C TYR A 22 2.97 -12.28 -0.96
N GLU A 23 2.34 -11.50 -1.84
CA GLU A 23 0.88 -11.45 -1.95
C GLU A 23 0.27 -12.76 -2.41
N GLU A 24 0.87 -13.43 -3.39
CA GLU A 24 0.44 -14.75 -3.85
C GLU A 24 0.50 -15.77 -2.71
N ASN A 25 1.62 -15.82 -1.99
CA ASN A 25 1.79 -16.70 -0.83
C ASN A 25 0.78 -16.37 0.28
N MET A 26 0.56 -15.08 0.55
CA MET A 26 -0.38 -14.62 1.57
C MET A 26 -1.82 -14.99 1.20
N SER A 27 -2.19 -14.81 -0.07
CA SER A 27 -3.51 -15.18 -0.57
C SER A 27 -3.70 -16.69 -0.59
N HIS A 28 -2.65 -17.46 -0.90
CA HIS A 28 -2.67 -18.92 -0.85
C HIS A 28 -2.86 -19.41 0.59
N LEU A 29 -2.05 -18.91 1.52
CA LEU A 29 -2.15 -19.24 2.95
C LEU A 29 -3.52 -18.89 3.51
N LYS A 30 -4.04 -17.70 3.18
CA LYS A 30 -5.39 -17.28 3.59
C LYS A 30 -6.44 -18.29 3.13
N LYS A 31 -6.37 -18.72 1.87
CA LYS A 31 -7.28 -19.73 1.31
C LYS A 31 -7.13 -21.10 1.98
N GLU A 32 -5.91 -21.56 2.24
CA GLU A 32 -5.67 -22.81 2.96
C GLU A 32 -6.28 -22.78 4.37
N ILE A 33 -6.18 -21.64 5.04
CA ILE A 33 -6.78 -21.44 6.37
C ILE A 33 -8.30 -21.37 6.27
N GLU A 34 -8.87 -20.72 5.25
CA GLU A 34 -10.32 -20.75 4.99
C GLU A 34 -10.81 -22.19 4.82
N ASP A 35 -10.17 -22.98 3.97
CA ASP A 35 -10.52 -24.38 3.74
C ASP A 35 -10.36 -25.22 5.02
N PHE A 36 -9.31 -24.95 5.81
CA PHE A 36 -9.06 -25.60 7.09
C PHE A 36 -10.19 -25.32 8.10
N LEU A 37 -10.61 -24.06 8.24
CA LEU A 37 -11.69 -23.64 9.14
C LEU A 37 -13.07 -24.15 8.64
N GLN A 38 -13.32 -24.12 7.33
CA GLN A 38 -14.54 -24.68 6.73
C GLN A 38 -14.65 -26.20 6.97
N SER A 39 -13.52 -26.90 7.08
CA SER A 39 -13.49 -28.32 7.43
C SER A 39 -13.81 -28.62 8.91
N GLY A 40 -14.08 -27.60 9.72
CA GLY A 40 -14.45 -27.74 11.14
C GLY A 40 -13.26 -27.77 12.10
N LYS A 41 -12.06 -27.43 11.63
CA LYS A 41 -10.85 -27.47 12.45
C LYS A 41 -10.58 -26.13 13.13
N ASN A 42 -9.80 -26.16 14.21
CA ASN A 42 -9.48 -24.98 15.00
C ASN A 42 -8.08 -24.45 14.68
N LEU A 43 -7.98 -23.16 14.40
CA LEU A 43 -6.71 -22.44 14.22
C LEU A 43 -6.31 -21.78 15.54
N TYR A 44 -5.07 -21.98 15.99
CA TYR A 44 -4.52 -21.35 17.18
C TYR A 44 -3.49 -20.30 16.79
N ILE A 45 -3.64 -19.07 17.28
CA ILE A 45 -2.78 -17.93 16.96
C ILE A 45 -2.23 -17.34 18.25
N PHE A 46 -0.91 -17.28 18.36
CA PHE A 46 -0.23 -16.55 19.42
C PHE A 46 -0.04 -15.11 18.97
N LEU A 47 -0.62 -14.18 19.73
CA LEU A 47 -0.61 -12.76 19.46
C LEU A 47 0.78 -12.16 19.70
N SER A 48 1.63 -12.31 18.68
CA SER A 48 2.98 -11.75 18.62
C SER A 48 2.96 -10.27 18.25
N LYS A 49 4.11 -9.62 18.38
CA LYS A 49 4.30 -8.22 17.96
C LYS A 49 3.78 -8.02 16.54
N LYS A 50 2.99 -6.96 16.35
CA LYS A 50 2.55 -6.52 15.02
C LYS A 50 3.74 -5.98 14.25
N GLU A 51 4.04 -6.63 13.14
CA GLU A 51 5.07 -6.21 12.19
C GLU A 51 4.41 -5.64 10.95
N SER A 52 5.06 -4.66 10.34
CA SER A 52 4.58 -3.98 9.14
C SER A 52 5.64 -4.12 8.06
N TYR A 53 5.22 -4.66 6.92
CA TYR A 53 6.05 -4.92 5.77
C TYR A 53 5.68 -3.95 4.66
N PRO A 54 6.59 -3.06 4.24
CA PRO A 54 6.40 -2.25 3.04
C PRO A 54 6.57 -3.15 1.82
N LEU A 55 5.55 -3.23 0.96
CA LEU A 55 5.56 -3.98 -0.28
C LEU A 55 5.56 -3.01 -1.46
N ALA A 56 6.37 -3.28 -2.48
CA ALA A 56 6.46 -2.49 -3.69
C ALA A 56 5.31 -2.83 -4.65
N SER A 57 4.48 -1.85 -4.99
CA SER A 57 3.44 -1.96 -6.02
C SER A 57 4.01 -1.71 -7.42
N SER A 58 4.92 -0.75 -7.55
CA SER A 58 5.62 -0.46 -8.80
C SER A 58 7.06 -0.01 -8.53
N VAL A 59 7.88 -0.08 -9.58
CA VAL A 59 9.25 0.43 -9.58
C VAL A 59 9.38 1.44 -10.72
N THR A 60 9.99 2.57 -10.44
CA THR A 60 10.45 3.53 -11.44
C THR A 60 11.96 3.60 -11.34
N SER A 61 12.64 3.68 -12.48
CA SER A 61 14.09 3.80 -12.54
C SER A 61 14.46 5.17 -13.09
N PRO A 62 14.34 6.24 -12.27
CA PRO A 62 14.52 7.61 -12.74
C PRO A 62 15.96 7.93 -13.16
N ARG A 63 16.96 7.07 -12.83
CA ARG A 63 18.34 7.18 -13.34
C ARG A 63 18.96 5.80 -13.48
N LYS A 64 19.96 5.65 -14.34
CA LYS A 64 20.73 4.41 -14.48
C LYS A 64 21.34 3.98 -13.13
N GLY A 65 20.85 2.88 -12.58
CA GLY A 65 21.28 2.33 -11.28
C GLY A 65 20.48 2.82 -10.06
N GLN A 66 19.44 3.63 -10.24
CA GLN A 66 18.58 4.10 -9.15
C GLN A 66 17.14 3.61 -9.37
N ASN A 67 16.59 2.89 -8.38
CA ASN A 67 15.20 2.42 -8.37
C ASN A 67 14.42 3.09 -7.24
N THR A 68 13.28 3.68 -7.57
CA THR A 68 12.28 4.20 -6.63
C THR A 68 11.09 3.25 -6.63
N TYR A 69 10.64 2.81 -5.47
CA TYR A 69 9.50 1.90 -5.34
C TYR A 69 8.30 2.63 -4.73
N ASN A 70 7.15 2.55 -5.38
CA ASN A 70 5.88 2.90 -4.73
C ASN A 70 5.51 1.77 -3.78
N THR A 71 5.18 2.07 -2.53
CA THR A 71 4.94 1.04 -1.51
C THR A 71 3.61 1.18 -0.80
N TYR A 72 3.03 0.05 -0.41
CA TYR A 72 1.90 -0.06 0.52
C TYR A 72 2.26 -1.01 1.66
N THR A 73 1.52 -0.93 2.77
CA THR A 73 1.86 -1.68 3.99
C THR A 73 0.97 -2.90 4.14
N LYS A 74 1.59 -4.05 4.40
CA LYS A 74 0.95 -5.26 4.91
C LYS A 74 1.46 -5.58 6.31
N THR A 75 0.77 -6.45 7.02
CA THR A 75 1.13 -6.90 8.36
C THR A 75 1.24 -8.41 8.45
N ASN A 76 1.91 -8.91 9.48
CA ASN A 76 1.96 -10.34 9.82
C ASN A 76 0.61 -10.94 10.23
N TYR A 77 -0.48 -10.17 10.17
CA TYR A 77 -1.84 -10.60 10.46
C TYR A 77 -2.77 -10.62 9.24
N ASP A 78 -2.30 -10.15 8.07
CA ASP A 78 -3.14 -10.05 6.87
C ASP A 78 -3.49 -11.42 6.25
N PHE A 79 -2.86 -12.50 6.72
CA PHE A 79 -3.21 -13.87 6.35
C PHE A 79 -4.58 -14.30 6.87
N LEU A 80 -5.14 -13.58 7.85
CA LEU A 80 -6.36 -14.00 8.52
C LEU A 80 -7.59 -13.91 7.61
N PRO A 81 -8.40 -14.97 7.54
CA PRO A 81 -9.61 -14.98 6.73
C PRO A 81 -10.82 -14.34 7.40
N ILE A 82 -10.72 -14.05 8.69
CA ILE A 82 -11.77 -13.39 9.46
C ILE A 82 -11.23 -12.09 10.05
N ASN A 83 -12.14 -11.14 10.30
CA ASN A 83 -11.82 -9.95 11.07
C ASN A 83 -11.84 -10.30 12.56
N ILE A 84 -10.68 -10.31 13.20
CA ILE A 84 -10.56 -10.54 14.64
C ILE A 84 -10.67 -9.25 15.46
N GLY A 85 -10.71 -8.07 14.82
CA GLY A 85 -10.67 -6.76 15.47
C GLY A 85 -9.40 -5.98 15.13
N ALA A 86 -9.26 -4.79 15.72
CA ALA A 86 -8.10 -3.92 15.52
C ALA A 86 -6.94 -4.37 16.40
N ILE A 87 -5.81 -4.73 15.79
CA ILE A 87 -4.61 -5.16 16.50
C ILE A 87 -3.76 -3.94 16.87
N VAL A 88 -3.60 -3.73 18.18
CA VAL A 88 -2.88 -2.59 18.76
C VAL A 88 -1.61 -3.07 19.47
N SER A 89 -0.48 -2.47 19.12
CA SER A 89 0.82 -2.78 19.72
C SER A 89 0.89 -2.28 21.16
N ALA A 90 1.04 -3.20 22.11
CA ALA A 90 1.34 -2.90 23.51
C ALA A 90 1.94 -4.12 24.18
N SER A 91 2.91 -3.94 25.08
CA SER A 91 3.60 -5.05 25.72
C SER A 91 3.43 -5.06 27.23
N GLY A 92 3.31 -6.26 27.82
CA GLY A 92 3.33 -6.43 29.28
C GLY A 92 3.17 -7.89 29.70
N LYS A 93 3.35 -8.16 30.99
CA LYS A 93 3.32 -9.52 31.56
C LYS A 93 2.04 -9.84 32.33
N HIS A 94 1.21 -8.83 32.62
CA HIS A 94 0.01 -9.02 33.41
C HIS A 94 -1.13 -9.52 32.50
N ILE A 95 -1.50 -10.79 32.66
CA ILE A 95 -2.58 -11.45 31.95
C ILE A 95 -3.59 -11.95 32.96
N GLU A 96 -4.82 -11.50 32.80
CA GLU A 96 -5.98 -11.96 33.54
C GLU A 96 -6.72 -13.02 32.74
N PHE A 97 -7.18 -14.05 33.43
CA PHE A 97 -7.93 -15.14 32.83
C PHE A 97 -9.43 -14.93 33.06
N SER A 98 -10.23 -15.08 32.01
CA SER A 98 -11.68 -14.81 32.09
C SER A 98 -12.47 -15.86 32.88
N GLY A 99 -11.86 -17.01 33.19
CA GLY A 99 -12.50 -18.12 33.89
C GLY A 99 -13.11 -19.18 32.97
N ASN A 100 -12.88 -19.09 31.65
CA ASN A 100 -13.34 -20.11 30.69
C ASN A 100 -12.70 -21.48 30.98
N SER A 101 -13.50 -22.46 31.44
CA SER A 101 -13.02 -23.78 31.89
C SER A 101 -12.12 -24.50 30.88
N ILE A 102 -12.34 -24.31 29.57
CA ILE A 102 -11.59 -24.96 28.49
C ILE A 102 -10.09 -24.62 28.57
N PHE A 103 -9.75 -23.40 28.98
CA PHE A 103 -8.37 -22.89 28.99
C PHE A 103 -7.71 -22.94 30.37
N ASN A 104 -8.39 -23.50 31.37
CA ASN A 104 -7.93 -23.47 32.77
C ASN A 104 -6.59 -24.19 32.96
N ASP A 105 -6.41 -25.35 32.32
CA ASP A 105 -5.17 -26.13 32.43
C ASP A 105 -3.99 -25.42 31.75
N LEU A 106 -4.21 -24.88 30.55
CA LEU A 106 -3.23 -24.06 29.84
C LEU A 106 -2.80 -22.86 30.67
N TYR A 107 -3.75 -22.11 31.24
CA TYR A 107 -3.42 -20.96 32.07
C TYR A 107 -2.64 -21.36 33.33
N LYS A 108 -3.07 -22.40 34.06
CA LYS A 108 -2.38 -22.85 35.28
C LYS A 108 -0.92 -23.25 35.02
N LYS A 109 -0.68 -24.00 33.95
CA LYS A 109 0.66 -24.49 33.60
C LYS A 109 1.56 -23.39 33.01
N PHE A 110 1.01 -22.50 32.20
CA PHE A 110 1.80 -21.56 31.39
C PHE A 110 1.66 -20.09 31.79
N LYS A 111 0.92 -19.70 32.83
CA LYS A 111 0.77 -18.29 33.23
C LYS A 111 2.09 -17.53 33.38
N GLY A 112 3.16 -18.20 33.84
CA GLY A 112 4.49 -17.59 33.99
C GLY A 112 5.23 -17.38 32.67
N ASN A 113 4.78 -18.05 31.61
CA ASN A 113 5.31 -17.99 30.26
C ASN A 113 4.49 -17.09 29.33
N LEU A 114 3.28 -16.70 29.73
CA LEU A 114 2.44 -15.84 28.89
C LEU A 114 2.81 -14.36 29.10
N GLU A 115 2.95 -13.63 27.99
CA GLU A 115 3.01 -12.18 27.96
C GLU A 115 2.16 -11.66 26.80
N TYR A 116 1.80 -10.38 26.82
CA TYR A 116 1.16 -9.76 25.66
C TYR A 116 2.15 -8.85 24.95
N GLN A 117 2.11 -8.87 23.62
CA GLN A 117 2.89 -7.99 22.72
C GLN A 117 1.97 -7.12 21.85
N VAL A 118 0.70 -7.51 21.76
CA VAL A 118 -0.41 -6.76 21.18
C VAL A 118 -1.66 -7.04 22.00
N TYR A 119 -2.70 -6.23 21.81
CA TYR A 119 -4.06 -6.53 22.23
C TYR A 119 -5.03 -6.22 21.10
N VAL A 120 -6.25 -6.73 21.22
CA VAL A 120 -7.29 -6.59 20.20
C VAL A 120 -8.40 -5.68 20.70
N GLU A 121 -8.79 -4.70 19.89
CA GLU A 121 -9.94 -3.82 20.10
C GLU A 121 -11.05 -4.15 19.11
N ASN A 122 -12.28 -3.71 19.43
CA ASN A 122 -13.43 -3.83 18.53
C ASN A 122 -13.71 -5.27 18.07
N ILE A 123 -13.58 -6.23 19.00
CA ILE A 123 -13.92 -7.63 18.74
C ILE A 123 -15.44 -7.77 18.53
N ASN A 124 -15.84 -8.65 17.62
CA ASN A 124 -17.24 -8.96 17.35
C ASN A 124 -17.43 -10.49 17.33
N ASN A 125 -18.58 -10.96 17.85
CA ASN A 125 -18.98 -12.38 17.83
C ASN A 125 -17.90 -13.35 18.36
N SER A 126 -17.24 -12.97 19.46
CA SER A 126 -16.15 -13.74 20.03
C SER A 126 -16.27 -13.90 21.54
N GLN A 127 -15.80 -15.02 22.07
CA GLN A 127 -15.73 -15.27 23.51
C GLN A 127 -14.34 -14.91 24.04
N VAL A 128 -14.27 -13.94 24.95
CA VAL A 128 -13.01 -13.48 25.55
C VAL A 128 -12.48 -14.51 26.55
N VAL A 129 -11.20 -14.84 26.43
CA VAL A 129 -10.50 -15.83 27.27
C VAL A 129 -9.43 -15.18 28.15
N PHE A 130 -8.70 -14.20 27.62
CA PHE A 130 -7.62 -13.52 28.33
C PHE A 130 -7.74 -12.00 28.18
N THR A 131 -7.47 -11.27 29.25
CA THR A 131 -7.52 -9.80 29.27
C THR A 131 -6.33 -9.18 30.02
N GLY A 132 -6.13 -7.87 29.88
CA GLY A 132 -5.23 -7.10 30.71
C GLY A 132 -5.79 -6.87 32.13
N LYS A 133 -4.99 -6.25 33.00
CA LYS A 133 -5.34 -5.96 34.40
C LYS A 133 -6.68 -5.24 34.59
N ASP A 134 -6.97 -4.29 33.70
CA ASP A 134 -8.18 -3.46 33.70
C ASP A 134 -9.36 -4.10 32.95
N LYS A 135 -9.17 -5.31 32.42
CA LYS A 135 -10.12 -6.07 31.60
C LYS A 135 -10.53 -5.38 30.29
N THR A 136 -9.91 -4.27 29.91
CA THR A 136 -10.23 -3.55 28.66
C THR A 136 -9.47 -4.12 27.47
N LYS A 137 -8.20 -4.48 27.69
CA LYS A 137 -7.34 -5.07 26.67
C LYS A 137 -7.67 -6.54 26.49
N ILE A 138 -8.09 -6.95 25.30
CA ILE A 138 -8.34 -8.36 24.98
C ILE A 138 -7.06 -8.99 24.48
N LEU A 139 -6.58 -10.00 25.21
CA LEU A 139 -5.30 -10.68 24.98
C LEU A 139 -5.47 -12.10 24.44
N GLY A 140 -6.71 -12.59 24.37
CA GLY A 140 -7.05 -13.88 23.78
C GLY A 140 -8.55 -14.09 23.74
N ALA A 141 -9.06 -14.67 22.66
CA ALA A 141 -10.48 -14.89 22.41
C ALA A 141 -10.72 -16.04 21.43
N ILE A 142 -11.95 -16.55 21.42
CA ILE A 142 -12.43 -17.59 20.49
C ILE A 142 -13.38 -16.92 19.50
N TYR A 143 -13.07 -17.00 18.21
CA TYR A 143 -13.87 -16.47 17.12
C TYR A 143 -14.44 -17.64 16.31
N LYS A 144 -15.76 -17.64 16.07
CA LYS A 144 -16.38 -18.63 15.17
C LYS A 144 -16.05 -18.28 13.71
N ALA A 145 -15.55 -19.26 12.96
CA ALA A 145 -15.15 -19.09 11.58
C ALA A 145 -15.49 -20.32 10.74
N GLY A 146 -16.48 -20.20 9.85
CA GLY A 146 -17.02 -21.35 9.12
C GLY A 146 -17.59 -22.39 10.09
N ASN A 147 -17.10 -23.63 9.99
CA ASN A 147 -17.47 -24.72 10.89
C ASN A 147 -16.47 -24.89 12.06
N GLY A 148 -15.38 -24.14 12.07
CA GLY A 148 -14.31 -24.22 13.07
C GLY A 148 -14.23 -22.98 13.95
N ASN A 149 -13.09 -22.83 14.62
CA ASN A 149 -12.79 -21.68 15.46
C ASN A 149 -11.40 -21.11 15.15
N VAL A 150 -11.26 -19.79 15.23
CA VAL A 150 -9.96 -19.14 15.38
C VAL A 150 -9.80 -18.79 16.86
N VAL A 151 -8.75 -19.31 17.49
CA VAL A 151 -8.44 -19.13 18.91
C VAL A 151 -7.19 -18.27 19.01
N THR A 152 -7.34 -17.05 19.51
CA THR A 152 -6.19 -16.18 19.81
C THR A 152 -5.74 -16.35 21.25
N LEU A 153 -4.43 -16.41 21.45
CA LEU A 153 -3.79 -16.60 22.75
C LEU A 153 -2.70 -15.53 22.94
N PRO A 154 -2.40 -15.13 24.20
CA PRO A 154 -1.26 -14.28 24.49
C PRO A 154 0.05 -14.93 23.99
N TYR A 155 1.06 -14.12 23.72
CA TYR A 155 2.36 -14.61 23.29
C TYR A 155 2.98 -15.57 24.33
N LEU A 156 3.48 -16.71 23.86
CA LEU A 156 4.15 -17.70 24.71
C LEU A 156 5.65 -17.46 24.68
N LYS A 157 6.19 -17.02 25.81
CA LYS A 157 7.62 -16.81 26.02
C LYS A 157 8.28 -18.01 26.70
N TYR A 158 9.37 -18.45 26.11
CA TYR A 158 10.26 -19.47 26.64
C TYR A 158 11.72 -19.02 26.53
N ASP A 159 12.58 -19.64 27.34
CA ASP A 159 14.00 -19.30 27.40
C ASP A 159 14.79 -20.11 26.38
N THR A 160 15.10 -19.49 25.25
CA THR A 160 15.82 -20.14 24.14
C THR A 160 17.18 -20.67 24.57
N ASN A 161 17.87 -20.00 25.50
CA ASN A 161 19.20 -20.41 25.95
C ASN A 161 19.15 -21.68 26.81
N LYS A 162 18.06 -21.87 27.56
CA LYS A 162 17.82 -23.12 28.31
C LYS A 162 17.32 -24.26 27.44
N PHE A 163 16.71 -23.93 26.31
CA PHE A 163 16.06 -24.91 25.46
C PHE A 163 16.99 -25.50 24.40
N ILE A 164 18.11 -24.84 24.10
CA ILE A 164 19.06 -25.27 23.09
C ILE A 164 20.41 -25.62 23.72
N GLU A 165 20.87 -26.84 23.48
CA GLU A 165 22.21 -27.30 23.82
C GLU A 165 23.02 -27.47 22.54
N TYR A 166 24.17 -26.79 22.45
CA TYR A 166 25.11 -26.97 21.34
C TYR A 166 26.13 -28.07 21.68
N ARG A 167 26.25 -29.06 20.80
CA ARG A 167 27.21 -30.16 20.94
C ARG A 167 28.38 -29.96 19.99
N GLU A 168 29.49 -29.47 20.54
CA GLU A 168 30.73 -29.18 19.79
C GLU A 168 31.23 -30.37 18.95
N LYS A 169 31.09 -31.60 19.45
CA LYS A 169 31.55 -32.81 18.74
C LYS A 169 30.82 -33.08 17.42
N GLU A 170 29.60 -32.56 17.28
CA GLU A 170 28.73 -32.81 16.12
C GLU A 170 28.46 -31.54 15.31
N ASP A 171 28.96 -30.39 15.79
CA ASP A 171 28.67 -29.05 15.26
C ASP A 171 27.16 -28.81 15.06
N LYS A 172 26.36 -29.24 16.04
CA LYS A 172 24.89 -29.23 15.97
C LYS A 172 24.24 -28.80 17.27
N SER A 173 23.12 -28.10 17.13
CA SER A 173 22.24 -27.69 18.22
C SER A 173 21.07 -28.66 18.39
N TYR A 174 20.77 -29.02 19.63
CA TYR A 174 19.71 -29.95 20.02
C TYR A 174 18.77 -29.31 21.02
N TRP A 175 17.49 -29.74 21.01
CA TRP A 175 16.54 -29.38 22.06
C TRP A 175 16.89 -30.13 23.34
N THR A 176 16.88 -29.43 24.47
CA THR A 176 17.06 -30.03 25.80
C THR A 176 15.83 -30.85 26.20
N ASP A 177 16.00 -31.77 27.15
CA ASP A 177 14.89 -32.53 27.73
C ASP A 177 13.82 -31.61 28.35
N GLU A 178 14.23 -30.46 28.89
CA GLU A 178 13.32 -29.42 29.40
C GLU A 178 12.47 -28.84 28.27
N ALA A 179 13.06 -28.51 27.13
CA ALA A 179 12.35 -28.00 25.96
C ALA A 179 11.33 -29.01 25.41
N VAL A 180 11.73 -30.29 25.31
CA VAL A 180 10.85 -31.37 24.85
C VAL A 180 9.67 -31.57 25.80
N LYS A 181 9.92 -31.58 27.12
CA LYS A 181 8.86 -31.69 28.14
C LYS A 181 7.91 -30.48 28.10
N PHE A 182 8.46 -29.27 27.97
CA PHE A 182 7.66 -28.05 27.84
C PHE A 182 6.76 -28.10 26.60
N GLY A 183 7.33 -28.47 25.45
CA GLY A 183 6.60 -28.60 24.19
C GLY A 183 5.50 -29.66 24.24
N ASN A 184 5.77 -30.84 24.79
CA ASN A 184 4.76 -31.90 24.92
C ASN A 184 3.60 -31.46 25.82
N ASN A 185 3.88 -30.93 27.01
CA ASN A 185 2.85 -30.42 27.91
C ASN A 185 1.98 -29.33 27.26
N PHE A 186 2.62 -28.48 26.44
CA PHE A 186 1.94 -27.40 25.75
C PHE A 186 1.01 -27.91 24.65
N ILE A 187 1.50 -28.84 23.83
CA ILE A 187 0.69 -29.50 22.80
C ILE A 187 -0.49 -30.25 23.43
N ASP A 188 -0.28 -30.96 24.54
CA ASP A 188 -1.35 -31.68 25.24
C ASP A 188 -2.47 -30.73 25.69
N CYS A 189 -2.12 -29.54 26.20
CA CYS A 189 -3.11 -28.52 26.53
C CYS A 189 -3.87 -28.03 25.29
N LEU A 190 -3.20 -27.80 24.16
CA LEU A 190 -3.87 -27.40 22.91
C LEU A 190 -4.80 -28.50 22.38
N LEU A 191 -4.39 -29.77 22.46
CA LEU A 191 -5.21 -30.91 22.07
C LEU A 191 -6.45 -31.06 22.95
N ALA A 192 -6.32 -30.85 24.26
CA ALA A 192 -7.45 -30.87 25.19
C ALA A 192 -8.45 -29.73 24.89
N ILE A 193 -7.95 -28.53 24.59
CA ILE A 193 -8.78 -27.41 24.14
C ILE A 193 -9.49 -27.76 22.82
N ASP A 194 -8.77 -28.32 21.86
CA ASP A 194 -9.30 -28.69 20.54
C ASP A 194 -10.44 -29.70 20.67
N GLN A 195 -10.27 -30.73 21.50
CA GLN A 195 -11.31 -31.72 21.77
C GLN A 195 -12.56 -31.11 22.40
N GLN A 196 -12.41 -30.20 23.37
CA GLN A 196 -13.56 -29.55 24.01
C GLN A 196 -14.29 -28.61 23.05
N LEU A 197 -13.56 -27.87 22.20
CA LEU A 197 -14.15 -27.02 21.17
C LEU A 197 -14.89 -27.82 20.08
N LEU A 198 -14.46 -29.07 19.83
CA LEU A 198 -15.18 -30.02 18.97
C LEU A 198 -16.41 -30.61 19.67
N GLN A 199 -16.38 -30.87 20.98
CA GLN A 199 -17.51 -31.39 21.75
C GLN A 199 -18.64 -30.37 21.91
N ASP A 200 -18.33 -29.08 22.06
CA ASP A 200 -19.32 -27.99 22.01
C ASP A 200 -19.97 -27.83 20.61
N SER A 201 -19.49 -28.57 19.61
CA SER A 201 -20.20 -28.81 18.35
C SER A 201 -20.93 -30.15 18.40
N GLU A 202 -22.06 -30.24 19.11
CA GLU A 202 -22.96 -31.41 19.10
C GLU A 202 -23.43 -31.83 17.68
N LYS A 203 -23.16 -30.99 16.68
CA LYS A 203 -23.48 -31.25 15.29
C LYS A 203 -22.29 -31.91 14.60
N THR A 204 -22.39 -33.22 14.38
CA THR A 204 -21.48 -33.94 13.47
C THR A 204 -21.38 -33.18 12.14
N PRO A 205 -20.17 -32.89 11.64
CA PRO A 205 -20.01 -32.26 10.33
C PRO A 205 -20.75 -33.10 9.28
N PRO A 206 -21.62 -32.49 8.46
CA PRO A 206 -22.40 -33.23 7.47
C PRO A 206 -21.42 -33.98 6.54
N PRO A 207 -21.59 -35.30 6.36
CA PRO A 207 -20.75 -36.04 5.43
C PRO A 207 -20.88 -35.45 4.02
N LYS A 208 -19.82 -35.45 3.20
CA LYS A 208 -19.82 -34.74 1.90
C LYS A 208 -21.03 -35.08 1.00
N TRP A 209 -21.54 -36.30 1.08
CA TRP A 209 -22.71 -36.72 0.32
C TRP A 209 -24.01 -36.04 0.77
N SER A 210 -24.15 -35.61 2.03
CA SER A 210 -25.36 -34.97 2.54
C SER A 210 -25.52 -33.53 2.04
N ASN A 211 -24.49 -32.96 1.41
CA ASN A 211 -24.54 -31.66 0.74
C ASN A 211 -24.97 -31.78 -0.73
N GLN A 212 -25.29 -32.98 -1.22
CA GLN A 212 -25.83 -33.16 -2.58
C GLN A 212 -27.27 -32.63 -2.63
N GLU A 213 -27.65 -32.02 -3.76
CA GLU A 213 -28.96 -31.36 -3.95
C GLU A 213 -30.15 -32.28 -3.61
N LYS A 214 -30.02 -33.60 -3.82
CA LYS A 214 -31.04 -34.62 -3.50
C LYS A 214 -31.34 -34.79 -1.99
N PHE A 215 -30.45 -34.36 -1.11
CA PHE A 215 -30.62 -34.39 0.35
C PHE A 215 -30.92 -33.00 0.94
N SER A 216 -30.91 -31.96 0.11
CA SER A 216 -31.25 -30.60 0.51
C SER A 216 -32.75 -30.35 0.37
N SER A 217 -33.34 -29.64 1.33
CA SER A 217 -34.73 -29.20 1.19
C SER A 217 -34.86 -28.16 0.07
N LYS A 218 -36.04 -28.05 -0.55
CA LYS A 218 -36.31 -26.99 -1.56
C LYS A 218 -36.01 -25.58 -1.03
N LYS A 219 -36.26 -25.35 0.28
CA LYS A 219 -35.96 -24.08 0.95
C LYS A 219 -34.44 -23.85 1.08
N THR A 220 -33.69 -24.88 1.44
CA THR A 220 -32.21 -24.84 1.55
C THR A 220 -31.59 -24.50 0.20
N ILE A 221 -32.00 -25.20 -0.86
CA ILE A 221 -31.52 -24.96 -2.23
C ILE A 221 -31.81 -23.53 -2.68
N LYS A 222 -32.98 -22.99 -2.33
CA LYS A 222 -33.33 -21.60 -2.64
C LYS A 222 -32.41 -20.61 -1.92
N ILE A 223 -32.17 -20.81 -0.62
CA ILE A 223 -31.29 -19.94 0.19
C ILE A 223 -29.84 -20.01 -0.33
N GLU A 224 -29.32 -21.20 -0.63
CA GLU A 224 -27.97 -21.36 -1.18
C GLU A 224 -27.81 -20.66 -2.53
N LYS A 225 -28.84 -20.73 -3.40
CA LYS A 225 -28.86 -19.99 -4.67
C LYS A 225 -28.88 -18.48 -4.46
N GLU A 226 -29.65 -17.97 -3.49
CA GLU A 226 -29.66 -16.55 -3.12
C GLU A 226 -28.30 -16.10 -2.57
N ILE A 227 -27.65 -16.88 -1.71
CA ILE A 227 -26.29 -16.59 -1.21
C ILE A 227 -25.29 -16.54 -2.36
N GLN A 228 -25.29 -17.56 -3.24
CA GLN A 228 -24.40 -17.57 -4.41
C GLN A 228 -24.64 -16.38 -5.34
N GLN A 229 -25.90 -15.95 -5.50
CA GLN A 229 -26.25 -14.78 -6.27
C GLN A 229 -25.69 -13.50 -5.62
N ASN A 230 -25.87 -13.33 -4.31
CA ASN A 230 -25.33 -12.20 -3.56
C ASN A 230 -23.80 -12.15 -3.61
N GLU A 231 -23.11 -13.29 -3.49
CA GLU A 231 -21.65 -13.37 -3.61
C GLU A 231 -21.14 -12.96 -5.00
N LYS A 232 -21.85 -13.36 -6.07
CA LYS A 232 -21.55 -12.90 -7.43
C LYS A 232 -21.72 -11.39 -7.57
N GLU A 233 -22.76 -10.83 -6.96
CA GLU A 233 -23.01 -9.38 -6.95
C GLU A 233 -21.92 -8.62 -6.17
N ILE A 234 -21.51 -9.10 -5.00
CA ILE A 234 -20.38 -8.54 -4.24
C ILE A 234 -19.10 -8.54 -5.09
N LYS A 235 -18.80 -9.65 -5.78
CA LYS A 235 -17.63 -9.73 -6.66
C LYS A 235 -17.70 -8.72 -7.80
N LYS A 236 -18.89 -8.55 -8.41
CA LYS A 236 -19.14 -7.58 -9.47
C LYS A 236 -18.97 -6.14 -8.97
N ILE A 237 -19.50 -5.82 -7.79
CA ILE A 237 -19.37 -4.50 -7.16
C ILE A 237 -17.91 -4.21 -6.83
N LYS A 238 -17.17 -5.15 -6.24
CA LYS A 238 -15.74 -4.97 -5.97
C LYS A 238 -14.94 -4.67 -7.23
N SER A 239 -15.21 -5.39 -8.32
CA SER A 239 -14.56 -5.11 -9.62
C SER A 239 -14.91 -3.72 -10.15
N LYS A 240 -16.15 -3.26 -9.98
CA LYS A 240 -16.53 -1.88 -10.33
C LYS A 240 -15.80 -0.85 -9.46
N ASN A 241 -15.70 -1.07 -8.16
CA ASN A 241 -15.00 -0.17 -7.25
C ASN A 241 -13.51 -0.07 -7.60
N ASN A 242 -12.85 -1.18 -7.94
CA ASN A 242 -11.45 -1.13 -8.37
C ASN A 242 -11.26 -0.27 -9.61
N LYS A 243 -12.14 -0.38 -10.62
CA LYS A 243 -12.11 0.50 -11.79
C LYS A 243 -12.32 1.96 -11.42
N LEU A 244 -13.26 2.25 -10.53
CA LEU A 244 -13.49 3.62 -10.03
C LEU A 244 -12.27 4.15 -9.25
N TYR A 245 -11.53 3.30 -8.54
CA TYR A 245 -10.30 3.71 -7.87
C TYR A 245 -9.17 4.00 -8.87
N GLU A 246 -9.05 3.21 -9.93
CA GLU A 246 -8.11 3.47 -11.04
C GLU A 246 -8.46 4.80 -11.72
N GLU A 247 -9.72 4.99 -12.12
CA GLU A 247 -10.23 6.25 -12.70
C GLU A 247 -9.99 7.44 -11.75
N LEU A 248 -10.27 7.29 -10.46
CA LEU A 248 -10.04 8.34 -9.47
C LEU A 248 -8.55 8.67 -9.29
N SER A 249 -7.69 7.66 -9.31
CA SER A 249 -6.24 7.85 -9.23
C SER A 249 -5.75 8.63 -10.45
N ASP A 250 -6.21 8.25 -11.65
CA ASP A 250 -5.85 8.92 -12.89
C ASP A 250 -6.33 10.37 -12.90
N GLU A 251 -7.56 10.65 -12.49
CA GLU A 251 -8.08 12.02 -12.37
C GLU A 251 -7.26 12.87 -11.39
N ASN A 252 -6.84 12.30 -10.25
CA ASN A 252 -6.08 13.02 -9.24
C ASN A 252 -4.66 13.39 -9.65
N VAL A 253 -4.08 12.80 -10.70
CA VAL A 253 -2.74 13.17 -11.22
C VAL A 253 -2.63 14.67 -11.52
N LEU A 254 -3.71 15.34 -11.90
CA LEU A 254 -3.65 16.80 -12.11
C LEU A 254 -3.37 17.56 -10.82
N LYS A 255 -3.84 17.07 -9.66
CA LYS A 255 -3.59 17.71 -8.37
C LYS A 255 -2.11 17.66 -7.98
N ASP A 256 -1.34 16.73 -8.53
CA ASP A 256 0.10 16.65 -8.29
C ASP A 256 0.83 17.92 -8.75
N LEU A 257 0.28 18.67 -9.73
CA LEU A 257 0.77 20.01 -10.08
C LEU A 257 0.79 20.97 -8.90
N LEU A 258 -0.10 20.78 -7.91
CA LEU A 258 -0.20 21.66 -6.76
C LEU A 258 0.91 21.41 -5.75
N PHE A 259 1.36 20.17 -5.56
CA PHE A 259 2.18 19.82 -4.40
C PHE A 259 3.37 18.91 -4.66
N GLU A 260 3.49 18.27 -5.83
CA GLU A 260 4.57 17.32 -6.09
C GLU A 260 5.89 17.99 -6.52
N GLN A 261 6.95 17.18 -6.53
CA GLN A 261 8.28 17.52 -7.06
C GLN A 261 8.93 16.31 -7.74
N GLY A 262 9.87 16.53 -8.67
CA GLY A 262 10.54 15.45 -9.40
C GLY A 262 9.57 14.68 -10.30
N LYS A 263 9.76 13.35 -10.43
CA LYS A 263 9.01 12.56 -11.41
C LYS A 263 7.47 12.64 -11.32
N PRO A 264 6.86 12.62 -10.12
CA PRO A 264 5.41 12.84 -10.02
C PRO A 264 4.95 14.20 -10.59
N LEU A 265 5.72 15.27 -10.37
CA LEU A 265 5.44 16.59 -10.95
C LEU A 265 5.61 16.58 -12.48
N GLU A 266 6.68 15.94 -12.99
CA GLU A 266 6.91 15.80 -14.43
C GLU A 266 5.73 15.07 -15.12
N ASN A 267 5.24 13.98 -14.53
CA ASN A 267 4.09 13.23 -15.05
C ASN A 267 2.82 14.08 -15.07
N ALA A 268 2.60 14.87 -14.01
CA ALA A 268 1.46 15.78 -13.92
C ALA A 268 1.53 16.89 -14.97
N VAL A 269 2.73 17.43 -15.22
CA VAL A 269 3.00 18.41 -16.29
C VAL A 269 2.76 17.80 -17.67
N ILE A 270 3.20 16.57 -17.94
CA ILE A 270 2.91 15.87 -19.21
C ILE A 270 1.40 15.73 -19.41
N LYS A 271 0.66 15.27 -18.38
CA LYS A 271 -0.80 15.16 -18.44
C LYS A 271 -1.45 16.52 -18.74
N ALA A 272 -0.97 17.58 -18.09
CA ALA A 272 -1.44 18.95 -18.32
C ALA A 272 -1.18 19.43 -19.75
N LEU A 273 0.01 19.16 -20.29
CA LEU A 273 0.39 19.50 -21.66
C LEU A 273 -0.50 18.78 -22.69
N HIS A 274 -0.82 17.50 -22.45
CA HIS A 274 -1.80 16.77 -23.27
C HIS A 274 -3.20 17.41 -23.24
N ILE A 275 -3.66 17.88 -22.08
CA ILE A 275 -4.94 18.60 -21.97
C ILE A 275 -4.89 19.91 -22.77
N LEU A 276 -3.77 20.62 -22.74
CA LEU A 276 -3.53 21.80 -23.57
C LEU A 276 -3.37 21.48 -25.07
N GLY A 277 -3.34 20.21 -25.45
CA GLY A 277 -3.25 19.75 -26.84
C GLY A 277 -1.83 19.66 -27.40
N TYR A 278 -0.80 19.71 -26.55
CA TYR A 278 0.56 19.33 -26.95
C TYR A 278 0.68 17.82 -27.05
N GLU A 279 1.67 17.36 -27.81
CA GLU A 279 2.27 16.02 -27.61
C GLU A 279 3.45 16.20 -26.65
N ALA A 280 3.48 15.46 -25.54
CA ALA A 280 4.53 15.60 -24.53
C ALA A 280 4.92 14.25 -23.95
N GLU A 281 6.23 14.00 -23.84
CA GLU A 281 6.76 12.78 -23.26
C GLU A 281 8.09 13.03 -22.54
N ASN A 282 8.43 12.13 -21.63
CA ASN A 282 9.80 12.06 -21.12
C ASN A 282 10.70 11.44 -22.20
N TYR A 283 11.94 11.86 -22.30
CA TYR A 283 12.93 11.26 -23.20
C TYR A 283 14.10 10.69 -22.41
N ASP A 284 14.47 9.45 -22.70
CA ASP A 284 15.65 8.78 -22.14
C ASP A 284 16.21 7.77 -23.15
N ASP A 285 17.42 8.02 -23.65
CA ASP A 285 18.16 7.09 -24.52
C ASP A 285 19.32 6.38 -23.80
N GLY A 286 19.39 6.52 -22.48
CA GLY A 286 20.45 6.01 -21.61
C GLY A 286 21.69 6.90 -21.53
N SER A 287 21.77 7.97 -22.34
CA SER A 287 22.84 8.97 -22.33
C SER A 287 22.34 10.39 -22.07
N LEU A 288 21.15 10.71 -22.58
CA LEU A 288 20.44 11.97 -22.40
C LEU A 288 19.08 11.68 -21.78
N GLU A 289 18.79 12.34 -20.66
CA GLU A 289 17.49 12.32 -20.01
C GLU A 289 16.89 13.73 -20.07
N LEU A 290 15.66 13.85 -20.58
CA LEU A 290 14.92 15.11 -20.64
C LEU A 290 13.59 14.92 -19.90
N ASP A 291 13.34 15.86 -18.99
CA ASP A 291 12.10 15.96 -18.23
C ASP A 291 10.88 15.97 -19.17
N GLN A 292 10.84 16.87 -20.16
CA GLN A 292 9.79 16.88 -21.19
C GLN A 292 10.34 17.25 -22.56
N VAL A 293 10.03 16.46 -23.58
CA VAL A 293 10.05 16.84 -25.00
C VAL A 293 8.63 17.15 -25.41
N ILE A 294 8.39 18.35 -25.91
CA ILE A 294 7.04 18.88 -26.14
C ILE A 294 6.94 19.36 -27.58
N LEU A 295 5.91 18.88 -28.30
CA LEU A 295 5.58 19.33 -29.64
C LEU A 295 4.20 20.00 -29.64
N SER A 296 4.14 21.24 -30.13
CA SER A 296 2.88 21.95 -30.27
C SER A 296 2.20 21.62 -31.61
N PRO A 297 0.86 21.68 -31.68
CA PRO A 297 0.12 21.60 -32.94
C PRO A 297 0.56 22.65 -33.97
N GLU A 298 1.04 23.80 -33.49
CA GLU A 298 1.59 24.89 -34.29
C GLU A 298 3.04 24.64 -34.74
N LYS A 299 3.59 23.43 -34.50
CA LYS A 299 4.92 22.97 -34.87
C LYS A 299 6.09 23.62 -34.12
N TYR A 300 5.81 24.24 -32.97
CA TYR A 300 6.87 24.66 -32.06
C TYR A 300 7.32 23.48 -31.21
N ARG A 301 8.63 23.32 -31.08
CA ARG A 301 9.23 22.29 -30.23
C ARG A 301 9.79 22.95 -28.96
N PHE A 302 9.50 22.35 -27.82
CA PHE A 302 9.98 22.82 -26.52
C PHE A 302 10.66 21.69 -25.75
N ILE A 303 11.61 22.09 -24.90
CA ILE A 303 12.13 21.27 -23.81
C ILE A 303 11.64 21.86 -22.48
N GLY A 304 11.01 21.01 -21.67
CA GLY A 304 10.54 21.35 -20.33
C GLY A 304 11.47 20.83 -19.25
N GLU A 305 11.58 21.57 -18.15
CA GLU A 305 12.24 21.15 -16.90
C GLU A 305 11.32 21.47 -15.72
N CYS A 306 11.23 20.57 -14.73
CA CYS A 306 10.35 20.70 -13.58
C CYS A 306 11.11 20.94 -12.27
N GLU A 307 10.63 21.86 -11.43
CA GLU A 307 11.15 22.07 -10.07
C GLU A 307 10.04 22.33 -9.04
N GLY A 308 9.98 21.48 -8.02
CA GLY A 308 9.21 21.75 -6.79
C GLY A 308 10.13 22.08 -5.62
N LYS A 309 9.68 22.99 -4.74
CA LYS A 309 10.39 23.37 -3.51
C LYS A 309 9.44 23.49 -2.33
N ASP A 310 9.85 22.95 -1.18
CA ASP A 310 9.02 22.97 0.03
C ASP A 310 8.83 24.37 0.62
N ASN A 311 9.90 25.18 0.72
CA ASN A 311 9.91 26.47 1.43
C ASN A 311 10.87 27.49 0.80
N LYS A 312 11.12 27.40 -0.51
CA LYS A 312 12.09 28.25 -1.22
C LYS A 312 11.58 28.62 -2.60
N ASP A 313 12.06 29.74 -3.11
CA ASP A 313 11.91 30.09 -4.52
C ASP A 313 12.55 29.06 -5.45
N ILE A 314 12.02 29.00 -6.67
CA ILE A 314 12.61 28.23 -7.76
C ILE A 314 13.90 28.93 -8.20
N ASN A 315 15.01 28.20 -8.12
CA ASN A 315 16.35 28.80 -8.19
C ASN A 315 17.07 28.48 -9.50
N ILE A 316 18.16 29.20 -9.77
CA ILE A 316 18.87 29.16 -11.05
C ILE A 316 19.48 27.79 -11.40
N THR A 317 19.56 26.86 -10.44
CA THR A 317 20.20 25.55 -10.68
C THR A 317 19.45 24.76 -11.73
N LYS A 318 18.10 24.74 -11.67
CA LYS A 318 17.28 24.06 -12.66
C LYS A 318 17.25 24.75 -14.01
N PHE A 319 17.37 26.07 -14.02
CA PHE A 319 17.55 26.84 -15.24
C PHE A 319 18.83 26.42 -16.00
N ARG A 320 19.94 26.18 -15.29
CA ARG A 320 21.18 25.70 -15.92
C ARG A 320 21.01 24.31 -16.52
N GLN A 321 20.32 23.41 -15.81
CA GLN A 321 19.99 22.08 -16.34
C GLN A 321 19.16 22.19 -17.61
N LEU A 322 18.13 23.03 -17.63
CA LEU A 322 17.34 23.29 -18.84
C LEU A 322 18.19 23.79 -20.03
N LEU A 323 19.15 24.68 -19.80
CA LEU A 323 20.06 25.13 -20.87
C LEU A 323 20.96 24.02 -21.40
N GLU A 324 21.47 23.15 -20.52
CA GLU A 324 22.24 21.97 -20.90
C GLU A 324 21.38 21.01 -21.73
N SER A 325 20.16 20.72 -21.26
CA SER A 325 19.15 19.91 -21.94
C SER A 325 18.83 20.44 -23.35
N LEU A 326 18.61 21.76 -23.48
CA LEU A 326 18.34 22.40 -24.77
C LEU A 326 19.51 22.26 -25.77
N ASN A 327 20.75 22.35 -25.29
CA ASN A 327 21.93 22.21 -26.14
C ASN A 327 22.20 20.75 -26.50
N ALA A 328 22.03 19.83 -25.54
CA ALA A 328 22.19 18.40 -25.77
C ALA A 328 21.14 17.89 -26.76
N ASP A 329 19.91 18.35 -26.63
CA ASP A 329 18.84 18.03 -27.55
C ASP A 329 19.10 18.55 -28.97
N PHE A 330 19.60 19.78 -29.11
CA PHE A 330 19.97 20.34 -30.42
C PHE A 330 21.21 19.66 -31.05
N ALA A 331 22.05 19.00 -30.25
CA ALA A 331 23.22 18.28 -30.75
C ALA A 331 22.87 16.91 -31.39
N ARG A 332 21.60 16.49 -31.33
CA ARG A 332 21.12 15.24 -31.93
C ARG A 332 20.95 15.39 -33.43
N ASP A 333 21.36 14.38 -34.19
CA ASP A 333 21.39 14.41 -35.66
C ASP A 333 19.99 14.63 -36.29
N GLU A 334 18.93 14.19 -35.62
CA GLU A 334 17.54 14.32 -36.07
C GLU A 334 16.89 15.68 -35.74
N VAL A 335 17.58 16.57 -35.02
CA VAL A 335 17.04 17.87 -34.59
C VAL A 335 17.63 19.00 -35.42
N GLU A 336 16.84 19.58 -36.32
CA GLU A 336 17.29 20.64 -37.24
C GLU A 336 17.27 22.04 -36.61
N GLU A 337 16.33 22.31 -35.71
CA GLU A 337 16.14 23.61 -35.07
C GLU A 337 16.20 23.49 -33.54
N LYS A 338 16.85 24.47 -32.90
CA LYS A 338 16.93 24.50 -31.44
C LYS A 338 15.55 24.75 -30.84
N ALA A 339 15.14 23.86 -29.94
CA ALA A 339 13.88 23.98 -29.23
C ALA A 339 13.84 25.21 -28.31
N LEU A 340 12.61 25.62 -27.96
CA LEU A 340 12.34 26.64 -26.96
C LEU A 340 12.35 26.02 -25.55
N GLY A 341 12.64 26.79 -24.50
CA GLY A 341 12.67 26.26 -23.14
C GLY A 341 11.46 26.66 -22.30
N ILE A 342 11.00 25.75 -21.46
CA ILE A 342 9.97 26.00 -20.43
C ILE A 342 10.46 25.48 -19.08
N LEU A 343 10.43 26.33 -18.05
CA LEU A 343 10.70 25.93 -16.67
C LEU A 343 9.40 25.93 -15.87
N PHE A 344 8.97 24.75 -15.43
CA PHE A 344 7.80 24.57 -14.58
C PHE A 344 8.20 24.64 -13.10
N GLY A 345 7.59 25.57 -12.37
CA GLY A 345 7.91 25.87 -10.97
C GLY A 345 6.76 25.60 -10.02
N ASN A 346 7.06 24.95 -8.89
CA ASN A 346 6.15 24.76 -7.76
C ASN A 346 6.81 25.21 -6.44
N PRO A 347 6.93 26.53 -6.18
CA PRO A 347 7.45 27.05 -4.93
C PRO A 347 6.43 26.86 -3.80
N GLU A 348 6.93 26.67 -2.57
CA GLU A 348 6.10 26.45 -1.38
C GLU A 348 5.05 25.34 -1.54
N ARG A 349 5.43 24.24 -2.21
CA ARG A 349 4.51 23.20 -2.70
C ARG A 349 3.61 22.56 -1.63
N LEU A 350 4.02 22.59 -0.36
CA LEU A 350 3.26 22.01 0.76
C LEU A 350 2.37 23.03 1.50
N LYS A 351 2.37 24.30 1.07
CA LYS A 351 1.43 25.32 1.54
C LYS A 351 0.22 25.38 0.62
N ASP A 352 -0.93 25.76 1.19
CA ASP A 352 -2.12 26.09 0.42
C ASP A 352 -1.76 27.12 -0.66
N PRO A 353 -2.17 26.94 -1.94
CA PRO A 353 -1.86 27.88 -3.00
C PRO A 353 -2.16 29.35 -2.69
N ASN A 354 -3.20 29.63 -1.90
CA ASN A 354 -3.59 31.01 -1.54
C ASN A 354 -2.68 31.63 -0.47
N GLU A 355 -1.90 30.81 0.23
CA GLU A 355 -0.97 31.25 1.28
C GLU A 355 0.49 31.35 0.79
N ARG A 356 0.73 31.02 -0.49
CA ARG A 356 2.07 31.07 -1.09
C ARG A 356 2.48 32.51 -1.38
N THR A 357 3.74 32.79 -1.09
CA THR A 357 4.37 34.11 -1.21
C THR A 357 5.66 34.08 -2.01
N LEU A 358 6.25 32.90 -2.19
CA LEU A 358 7.47 32.70 -2.97
C LEU A 358 7.16 32.35 -4.44
N ASP A 359 8.16 32.57 -5.30
CA ASP A 359 8.01 32.48 -6.76
C ASP A 359 9.33 32.00 -7.39
N PHE A 360 9.61 32.36 -8.64
CA PHE A 360 10.95 32.29 -9.23
C PHE A 360 11.85 33.38 -8.67
N THR A 361 13.12 33.05 -8.40
CA THR A 361 14.10 34.08 -7.98
C THR A 361 14.32 35.15 -9.04
N GLN A 362 14.71 36.36 -8.64
CA GLN A 362 15.05 37.45 -9.60
C GLN A 362 16.13 37.04 -10.61
N LYS A 363 17.06 36.17 -10.20
CA LYS A 363 18.08 35.59 -11.08
C LYS A 363 17.44 34.72 -12.16
N CYS A 364 16.49 33.84 -11.81
CA CYS A 364 15.75 33.06 -12.80
C CYS A 364 15.01 33.94 -13.80
N LYS A 365 14.31 34.98 -13.31
CA LYS A 365 13.58 35.93 -14.16
C LYS A 365 14.49 36.64 -15.16
N THR A 366 15.65 37.14 -14.70
CA THR A 366 16.64 37.82 -15.56
C THR A 366 17.23 36.87 -16.62
N TRP A 367 17.44 35.60 -16.28
CA TRP A 367 17.98 34.63 -17.22
C TRP A 367 16.93 34.15 -18.24
N ALA A 368 15.69 33.97 -17.80
CA ALA A 368 14.57 33.67 -18.68
C ALA A 368 14.46 34.71 -19.81
N GLU A 369 14.59 35.99 -19.44
CA GLU A 369 14.58 37.13 -20.38
C GLU A 369 15.77 37.14 -21.35
N ARG A 370 16.91 36.55 -20.98
CA ARG A 370 18.07 36.49 -21.86
C ARG A 370 18.03 35.30 -22.83
N GLU A 371 17.46 34.19 -22.40
CA GLU A 371 17.60 32.88 -23.07
C GLU A 371 16.32 32.37 -23.76
N LYS A 372 15.27 33.19 -23.89
CA LYS A 372 13.97 32.79 -24.51
C LYS A 372 13.26 31.67 -23.76
N ILE A 373 13.28 31.70 -22.44
CA ILE A 373 12.67 30.65 -21.63
C ILE A 373 11.37 31.15 -20.99
N ALA A 374 10.29 30.38 -21.14
CA ALA A 374 9.04 30.62 -20.43
C ALA A 374 9.11 30.06 -19.01
N LEU A 375 8.60 30.80 -18.03
CA LEU A 375 8.48 30.35 -16.63
C LEU A 375 7.00 30.07 -16.33
N VAL A 376 6.66 28.83 -15.99
CA VAL A 376 5.26 28.43 -15.74
C VAL A 376 5.09 28.08 -14.28
N ASN A 377 4.21 28.80 -13.58
CA ASN A 377 3.76 28.35 -12.26
C ASN A 377 2.79 27.18 -12.43
N THR A 378 3.08 26.09 -11.75
CA THR A 378 2.30 24.83 -11.84
C THR A 378 0.91 24.97 -11.23
N VAL A 379 0.69 25.89 -10.29
CA VAL A 379 -0.63 26.24 -9.75
C VAL A 379 -1.51 26.93 -10.80
N ASP A 380 -0.94 27.85 -11.58
CA ASP A 380 -1.65 28.53 -12.65
C ASP A 380 -2.00 27.53 -13.77
N LEU A 381 -1.05 26.65 -14.09
CA LEU A 381 -1.27 25.54 -15.03
C LEU A 381 -2.40 24.63 -14.54
N PHE A 382 -2.39 24.20 -13.27
CA PHE A 382 -3.45 23.38 -12.67
C PHE A 382 -4.82 24.02 -12.83
N THR A 383 -4.93 25.30 -12.50
CA THR A 383 -6.21 26.03 -12.53
C THR A 383 -6.84 25.96 -13.93
N ILE A 384 -6.02 26.17 -14.96
CA ILE A 384 -6.46 26.15 -16.36
C ILE A 384 -6.77 24.74 -16.85
N VAL A 385 -5.90 23.77 -16.59
CA VAL A 385 -6.12 22.41 -17.09
C VAL A 385 -7.25 21.70 -16.36
N ASN A 386 -7.51 22.05 -15.09
CA ASN A 386 -8.68 21.56 -14.37
C ASN A 386 -9.98 22.08 -15.03
N TYR A 387 -10.03 23.37 -15.40
CA TYR A 387 -11.16 23.90 -16.17
C TYR A 387 -11.33 23.19 -17.53
N LEU A 388 -10.23 23.00 -18.28
CA LEU A 388 -10.27 22.37 -19.60
C LEU A 388 -10.57 20.87 -19.56
N ASN A 389 -10.29 20.20 -18.44
CA ASN A 389 -10.65 18.81 -18.22
C ASN A 389 -12.18 18.65 -18.13
N GLU A 390 -12.86 19.63 -17.51
CA GLU A 390 -14.32 19.66 -17.39
C GLU A 390 -15.01 20.30 -18.60
N ASN A 391 -14.33 21.20 -19.30
CA ASN A 391 -14.88 22.03 -20.39
C ASN A 391 -14.03 21.90 -21.66
N LYS A 392 -14.56 21.20 -22.68
CA LYS A 392 -13.91 21.10 -23.98
C LYS A 392 -13.93 22.45 -24.70
N ASN A 393 -12.89 23.25 -24.50
CA ASN A 393 -12.74 24.58 -25.06
C ASN A 393 -11.43 24.69 -25.86
N GLU A 394 -11.49 24.42 -27.16
CA GLU A 394 -10.32 24.46 -28.06
C GLU A 394 -9.75 25.87 -28.24
N GLU A 395 -10.59 26.91 -28.17
CA GLU A 395 -10.13 28.31 -28.21
C GLU A 395 -9.29 28.63 -26.98
N CYS A 396 -9.73 28.22 -25.79
CA CYS A 396 -8.99 28.38 -24.55
C CYS A 396 -7.67 27.59 -24.58
N LYS A 397 -7.67 26.33 -25.05
CA LYS A 397 -6.41 25.57 -25.25
C LYS A 397 -5.43 26.33 -26.13
N LYS A 398 -5.89 26.79 -27.29
CA LYS A 398 -5.05 27.56 -28.23
C LYS A 398 -4.54 28.85 -27.60
N ALA A 399 -5.38 29.57 -26.86
CA ALA A 399 -4.99 30.78 -26.15
C ALA A 399 -3.94 30.50 -25.06
N CYS A 400 -4.02 29.37 -24.36
CA CYS A 400 -3.02 28.95 -23.39
C CYS A 400 -1.68 28.62 -24.06
N ARG A 401 -1.69 27.92 -25.20
CA ARG A 401 -0.47 27.65 -25.97
C ARG A 401 0.16 28.92 -26.50
N GLN A 402 -0.67 29.84 -26.99
CA GLN A 402 -0.23 31.16 -27.43
C GLN A 402 0.34 31.97 -26.26
N ALA A 403 -0.24 31.90 -25.07
CA ALA A 403 0.30 32.56 -23.88
C ALA A 403 1.69 32.04 -23.52
N ILE A 404 1.94 30.72 -23.59
CA ILE A 404 3.28 30.17 -23.36
C ILE A 404 4.29 30.71 -24.38
N LEU A 405 3.88 30.84 -25.65
CA LEU A 405 4.74 31.35 -26.73
C LEU A 405 5.00 32.87 -26.63
N ASP A 406 3.95 33.65 -26.35
CA ASP A 406 4.04 35.12 -26.25
C ASP A 406 4.81 35.55 -25.00
N TRP A 407 4.75 34.73 -23.95
CA TRP A 407 5.44 34.92 -22.67
C TRP A 407 6.66 34.01 -22.52
N LEU A 408 7.26 33.58 -23.63
CA LEU A 408 8.70 33.34 -23.63
C LEU A 408 9.35 34.57 -22.95
N TRP A 409 10.47 34.40 -22.25
CA TRP A 409 11.18 35.46 -21.53
C TRP A 409 10.66 35.81 -20.13
N TRP A 410 9.43 35.41 -19.76
CA TRP A 410 8.82 35.82 -18.48
C TRP A 410 7.93 34.74 -17.84
N ILE A 411 7.32 35.08 -16.71
CA ILE A 411 6.29 34.24 -16.09
C ILE A 411 5.03 34.28 -16.95
N VAL A 412 4.62 33.11 -17.41
CA VAL A 412 3.44 32.92 -18.26
C VAL A 412 2.20 33.32 -17.49
N LYS A 413 1.39 34.19 -18.11
CA LYS A 413 0.04 34.51 -17.63
C LYS A 413 -0.97 33.84 -18.53
N PHE A 414 -1.61 32.80 -18.03
CA PHE A 414 -2.67 32.13 -18.76
C PHE A 414 -3.93 33.00 -18.89
N PRO A 415 -4.76 32.77 -19.92
CA PRO A 415 -6.02 33.48 -20.08
C PRO A 415 -6.96 33.26 -18.89
N ASN A 416 -7.77 34.26 -18.57
CA ASN A 416 -8.82 34.10 -17.57
C ASN A 416 -9.80 33.00 -18.00
N ILE A 417 -10.20 32.17 -17.05
CA ILE A 417 -11.22 31.14 -17.26
C ILE A 417 -12.58 31.85 -17.51
N PRO A 418 -13.31 31.51 -18.59
CA PRO A 418 -14.66 31.99 -18.79
C PRO A 418 -15.58 31.55 -17.64
N ASN A 419 -16.37 32.48 -17.10
CA ASN A 419 -17.37 32.19 -16.06
C ASN A 419 -18.45 31.22 -16.53
#